data_AF-A0A1H0JWB1-F1
#
_entry.id   AF-A0A1H0JWB1-F1
#
_cell.length_a   1.000
_cell.length_b   1.000
_cell.length_c   1.000
_cell.angle_alpha   90.00
_cell.angle_beta   90.00
_cell.angle_gamma   90.00
#
_symmetry.space_group_name_H-M   'P 1'
#
loop_
_entity.id
_entity.type
_entity.pdbx_description
1 polymer ?
#
loop_
_entity_poly.entity_id
_entity_poly.type
_entity_poly.pdbx_seq_one_letter_code
_entity_poly.pdbx_strand_id
1 'polypeptide(L)'
;MSGRAWRFPWAATAALALLAGCSIGSHSDAKATAAPSGASAPPPVGSIDHPRPVPCADGMTFRDRPDPLRGFTPSPNSATSTSAPPDSPTDSPNSGTASASPRRATPSSPSGHASGAPSRTSHPRTSGTASPSSGAGDIVVGPLTWHGLADLTGGDQHDHGIENGGGWHYRVDSLVQPDSVVTVTVGATERARAGLEFGGEYGAPTPAVTFHACPDGATSFLGAFFVAGDGRACVPIDVRVGNGPARHVVISFFNGRCPA
;
A
#
# COMPACT_ATOMS: atom_id res chain seq x y z
N MET A 1 25.21 -41.03 22.76
CA MET A 1 25.96 -40.54 21.57
C MET A 1 25.87 -39.02 21.60
N SER A 2 26.72 -38.34 22.38
CA SER A 2 27.91 -37.61 21.88
C SER A 2 27.54 -36.76 20.65
N GLY A 3 27.25 -35.46 20.73
CA GLY A 3 27.96 -34.40 21.45
C GLY A 3 28.96 -33.75 20.48
N ARG A 4 28.70 -32.53 20.02
CA ARG A 4 29.67 -31.62 19.39
C ARG A 4 29.09 -30.19 19.33
N ALA A 5 29.42 -29.41 20.35
CA ALA A 5 29.29 -27.96 20.34
C ALA A 5 30.50 -27.36 19.61
N TRP A 6 30.27 -26.49 18.63
CA TRP A 6 31.32 -25.68 18.02
C TRP A 6 31.24 -24.27 18.60
N ARG A 7 32.29 -23.90 19.35
CA ARG A 7 32.56 -22.50 19.73
C ARG A 7 33.59 -21.97 18.74
N PHE A 8 33.26 -20.89 18.03
CA PHE A 8 34.25 -20.06 17.35
C PHE A 8 34.45 -18.78 18.16
N PRO A 9 35.66 -18.53 18.68
CA PRO A 9 36.04 -17.23 19.23
C PRO A 9 36.88 -16.49 18.20
N TRP A 10 36.42 -15.36 17.67
CA TRP A 10 37.33 -14.43 17.00
C TRP A 10 37.26 -13.05 17.64
N ALA A 11 38.44 -12.68 18.14
CA ALA A 11 38.91 -11.40 18.65
C ALA A 11 38.56 -10.25 17.69
N ALA A 12 38.06 -9.12 18.18
CA ALA A 12 38.76 -8.01 18.84
C ALA A 12 39.67 -7.18 17.91
N THR A 13 39.63 -5.87 18.17
CA THR A 13 40.63 -4.84 17.85
C THR A 13 40.69 -4.28 16.42
N ALA A 14 40.11 -3.10 16.24
CA ALA A 14 40.72 -2.06 15.40
C ALA A 14 40.48 -0.69 16.07
N ALA A 15 41.59 -0.07 16.44
CA ALA A 15 41.69 1.22 17.11
C ALA A 15 42.30 2.26 16.16
N LEU A 16 42.11 3.54 16.50
CA LEU A 16 42.80 4.75 16.03
C LEU A 16 42.60 5.20 14.56
N ALA A 17 42.08 6.42 14.39
CA ALA A 17 42.91 7.63 14.31
C ALA A 17 42.01 8.89 14.27
N LEU A 18 42.02 9.67 15.36
CA LEU A 18 41.51 11.04 15.39
C LEU A 18 42.62 11.97 14.89
N LEU A 19 42.47 12.49 13.67
CA LEU A 19 43.28 13.59 13.17
C LEU A 19 42.58 14.92 13.51
N ALA A 20 43.06 15.55 14.57
CA ALA A 20 42.78 16.93 14.89
C ALA A 20 43.57 17.84 13.94
N GLY A 21 42.87 18.48 13.00
CA GLY A 21 43.42 19.56 12.17
C GLY A 21 43.04 20.92 12.76
N CYS A 22 43.99 21.58 13.41
CA CYS A 22 43.88 23.00 13.78
C CYS A 22 44.20 23.86 12.55
N SER A 23 43.21 24.53 11.97
CA SER A 23 43.42 25.59 10.98
C SER A 23 43.25 26.95 11.67
N ILE A 24 44.37 27.59 11.97
CA ILE A 24 44.45 29.01 12.35
C ILE A 24 44.34 29.82 11.05
N GLY A 25 43.27 30.60 10.90
CA GLY A 25 42.98 31.37 9.69
C GLY A 25 42.27 32.68 10.00
N SER A 26 43.05 33.77 9.95
CA SER A 26 42.74 35.18 9.73
C SER A 26 41.29 35.68 9.88
N HIS A 27 41.09 36.55 10.86
CA HIS A 27 39.91 37.42 10.99
C HIS A 27 39.89 38.45 9.87
N SER A 28 38.99 38.27 8.90
CA SER A 28 38.55 39.35 8.02
C SER A 28 37.23 39.87 8.57
N ASP A 29 37.16 41.17 8.86
CA ASP A 29 35.92 41.90 9.17
C ASP A 29 35.03 41.92 7.92
N ALA A 30 34.41 40.78 7.63
CA ALA A 30 33.35 40.66 6.66
C ALA A 30 32.06 41.11 7.32
N LYS A 31 31.58 42.29 6.91
CA LYS A 31 30.24 42.81 7.14
C LYS A 31 29.22 41.67 6.96
N ALA A 32 28.70 41.16 8.08
CA ALA A 32 27.73 40.08 8.13
C ALA A 32 26.45 40.52 7.42
N THR A 33 26.39 40.26 6.11
CA THR A 33 25.13 40.24 5.38
C THR A 33 24.45 38.96 5.83
N ALA A 34 23.44 39.09 6.70
CA ALA A 34 22.68 37.95 7.17
C ALA A 34 22.25 37.12 5.96
N ALA A 35 22.82 35.93 5.81
CA ALA A 35 22.38 35.00 4.79
C ALA A 35 20.87 34.81 5.00
N PRO A 36 20.05 34.97 3.95
CA PRO A 36 18.62 34.70 4.07
C PRO A 36 18.50 33.30 4.65
N SER A 37 17.82 33.18 5.79
CA SER A 37 17.51 31.90 6.41
C SER A 37 16.79 31.07 5.35
N GLY A 38 17.55 30.17 4.70
CA GLY A 38 17.02 29.30 3.67
C GLY A 38 16.00 28.42 4.35
N ALA A 39 14.72 28.74 4.16
CA ALA A 39 13.64 27.87 4.57
C ALA A 39 13.92 26.51 3.90
N SER A 40 14.22 25.50 4.73
CA SER A 40 14.40 24.14 4.23
C SER A 40 13.13 23.76 3.46
N ALA A 41 13.30 23.23 2.26
CA ALA A 41 12.17 22.79 1.45
C ALA A 41 11.30 21.84 2.30
N PRO A 42 9.96 21.93 2.19
CA PRO A 42 9.09 21.05 2.94
C PRO A 42 9.45 19.60 2.60
N PRO A 43 9.49 18.71 3.60
CA PRO A 43 9.88 17.32 3.40
C PRO A 43 8.91 16.62 2.44
N PRO A 44 9.39 15.65 1.65
CA PRO A 44 8.57 14.94 0.68
C PRO A 44 7.46 14.14 1.38
N VAL A 45 6.24 14.26 0.87
CA VAL A 45 5.07 13.49 1.32
C VAL A 45 5.27 12.01 1.01
N GLY A 46 4.91 11.13 1.95
CA GLY A 46 5.14 9.69 1.87
C GLY A 46 6.45 9.22 2.50
N SER A 47 7.24 10.14 3.09
CA SER A 47 8.39 9.79 3.91
C SER A 47 7.96 9.26 5.29
N ILE A 48 8.91 8.72 6.06
CA ILE A 48 8.63 8.23 7.42
C ILE A 48 8.17 9.34 8.35
N ASP A 49 8.80 10.50 8.26
CA ASP A 49 8.47 11.66 9.10
C ASP A 49 7.19 12.37 8.62
N HIS A 50 6.84 12.19 7.34
CA HIS A 50 5.65 12.78 6.72
C HIS A 50 4.89 11.71 5.93
N PRO A 51 4.27 10.73 6.63
CA PRO A 51 3.55 9.64 5.97
C PRO A 51 2.49 10.20 5.02
N ARG A 52 2.24 9.50 3.91
CA ARG A 52 1.21 9.95 2.96
C ARG A 52 -0.16 9.87 3.64
N PRO A 53 -0.92 10.97 3.76
CA PRO A 53 -2.27 10.92 4.27
C PRO A 53 -3.18 10.27 3.22
N VAL A 54 -4.03 9.35 3.66
CA VAL A 54 -5.08 8.73 2.86
C VAL A 54 -6.42 9.14 3.52
N PRO A 55 -7.06 10.20 3.04
CA PRO A 55 -8.29 10.74 3.62
C PRO A 55 -9.46 9.78 3.41
N CYS A 56 -10.47 9.85 4.28
CA CYS A 56 -11.67 9.01 4.12
C CYS A 56 -12.39 9.21 2.78
N ALA A 57 -12.30 10.40 2.17
CA ALA A 57 -12.90 10.65 0.85
C ALA A 57 -12.38 9.69 -0.24
N ASP A 58 -11.17 9.16 -0.07
CA ASP A 58 -10.57 8.15 -0.97
C ASP A 58 -10.98 6.72 -0.59
N GLY A 59 -11.61 6.54 0.57
CA GLY A 59 -12.17 5.30 1.04
C GLY A 59 -13.66 5.19 0.71
N MET A 60 -14.15 3.96 0.62
CA MET A 60 -15.59 3.70 0.59
C MET A 60 -16.04 3.34 1.99
N THR A 61 -17.22 3.83 2.41
CA THR A 61 -17.84 3.28 3.61
C THR A 61 -18.12 1.80 3.34
N PHE A 62 -17.88 0.94 4.32
CA PHE A 62 -18.06 -0.50 4.15
C PHE A 62 -19.47 -0.87 3.66
N ARG A 63 -20.48 -0.06 3.96
CA ARG A 63 -21.88 -0.26 3.55
C ARG A 63 -22.11 -0.05 2.05
N ASP A 64 -21.31 0.80 1.41
CA ASP A 64 -21.49 1.17 0.00
C ASP A 64 -20.65 0.31 -0.95
N ARG A 65 -19.87 -0.64 -0.42
CA ARG A 65 -18.98 -1.44 -1.22
C ARG A 65 -19.74 -2.55 -1.97
N PRO A 66 -19.63 -2.62 -3.31
CA PRO A 66 -20.08 -3.79 -4.03
C PRO A 66 -19.24 -5.00 -3.61
N ASP A 67 -19.90 -6.12 -3.34
CA ASP A 67 -19.31 -7.35 -2.83
C ASP A 67 -17.99 -7.70 -3.55
N PRO A 68 -16.83 -7.65 -2.86
CA PRO A 68 -15.51 -7.75 -3.49
C PRO A 68 -15.26 -9.09 -4.20
N LEU A 69 -16.06 -10.12 -3.91
CA LEU A 69 -15.92 -11.45 -4.49
C LEU A 69 -16.61 -11.63 -5.85
N ARG A 70 -17.37 -10.63 -6.35
CA ARG A 70 -18.28 -10.85 -7.50
C ARG A 70 -17.79 -10.34 -8.86
N GLY A 71 -16.52 -9.94 -9.02
CA GLY A 71 -16.08 -9.25 -10.24
C GLY A 71 -14.71 -9.58 -10.82
N PHE A 72 -13.86 -10.35 -10.15
CA PHE A 72 -12.54 -10.69 -10.69
C PHE A 72 -12.55 -12.07 -11.34
N THR A 73 -13.13 -12.17 -12.53
CA THR A 73 -12.65 -13.15 -13.51
C THR A 73 -11.38 -12.57 -14.13
N PRO A 74 -10.19 -13.15 -13.92
CA PRO A 74 -8.99 -12.71 -14.62
C PRO A 74 -9.25 -12.79 -16.13
N SER A 75 -9.08 -11.68 -16.83
CA SER A 75 -9.22 -11.66 -18.28
C SER A 75 -8.08 -12.50 -18.87
N PRO A 76 -8.35 -13.60 -19.59
CA PRO A 76 -7.30 -14.51 -20.07
C PRO A 76 -6.44 -13.93 -21.21
N ASN A 77 -6.69 -12.68 -21.63
CA ASN A 77 -6.08 -12.09 -22.83
C ASN A 77 -4.95 -11.08 -22.54
N SER A 78 -4.47 -10.97 -21.30
CA SER A 78 -3.33 -10.10 -20.97
C SER A 78 -2.05 -10.93 -20.78
N ALA A 79 -1.71 -11.72 -21.78
CA ALA A 79 -0.37 -12.27 -21.94
C ALA A 79 0.09 -12.01 -23.38
N THR A 80 1.39 -11.78 -23.52
CA THR A 80 2.18 -11.64 -24.77
C THR A 80 2.52 -10.22 -25.22
N SER A 81 3.65 -9.73 -24.71
CA SER A 81 4.63 -9.01 -25.53
C SER A 81 6.02 -9.52 -25.14
N THR A 82 6.39 -10.69 -25.66
CA THR A 82 7.76 -11.16 -25.65
C THR A 82 8.51 -10.43 -26.77
N SER A 83 9.34 -9.45 -26.43
CA SER A 83 10.28 -8.85 -27.37
C SER A 83 11.38 -9.86 -27.70
N ALA A 84 11.36 -10.38 -28.93
CA ALA A 84 12.49 -11.10 -29.53
C ALA A 84 13.55 -10.10 -30.05
N PRO A 85 14.83 -10.49 -30.16
CA PRO A 85 15.90 -9.66 -30.72
C PRO A 85 15.74 -9.46 -32.26
N PRO A 86 16.37 -8.41 -32.83
CA PRO A 86 16.09 -7.97 -34.20
C PRO A 86 16.80 -8.83 -35.25
N ASP A 87 16.01 -9.49 -36.10
CA ASP A 87 16.46 -10.01 -37.39
C ASP A 87 15.98 -9.11 -38.55
N SER A 88 16.77 -9.16 -39.63
CA SER A 88 16.85 -8.25 -40.78
C SER A 88 15.57 -8.08 -41.62
N PRO A 89 15.45 -6.98 -42.40
CA PRO A 89 14.20 -6.60 -43.06
C PRO A 89 13.95 -7.42 -44.33
N THR A 90 12.73 -7.93 -44.48
CA THR A 90 12.17 -8.33 -45.78
C THR A 90 10.89 -7.55 -46.01
N ASP A 91 10.95 -6.67 -47.01
CA ASP A 91 9.82 -5.94 -47.57
C ASP A 91 8.75 -6.89 -48.13
N SER A 92 7.48 -6.65 -47.79
CA SER A 92 6.36 -6.72 -48.76
C SER A 92 5.04 -6.17 -48.20
N PRO A 93 4.13 -5.67 -49.06
CA PRO A 93 3.23 -4.58 -48.71
C PRO A 93 1.75 -4.98 -48.52
N ASN A 94 1.06 -4.06 -47.83
CA ASN A 94 -0.38 -3.83 -47.69
C ASN A 94 -1.30 -4.31 -48.83
N SER A 95 -2.53 -4.74 -48.47
CA SER A 95 -3.82 -4.27 -49.03
C SER A 95 -5.03 -4.93 -48.34
N GLY A 96 -6.09 -4.16 -48.07
CA GLY A 96 -7.43 -4.67 -47.70
C GLY A 96 -8.17 -3.83 -46.65
N THR A 97 -8.67 -2.63 -46.97
CA THR A 97 -10.02 -2.30 -47.49
C THR A 97 -11.15 -2.30 -46.44
N ALA A 98 -11.88 -1.18 -46.45
CA ALA A 98 -12.93 -0.69 -45.56
C ALA A 98 -14.23 -1.52 -45.43
N SER A 99 -15.03 -1.22 -44.38
CA SER A 99 -16.49 -1.14 -44.51
C SER A 99 -17.19 -0.43 -43.34
N ALA A 100 -18.38 0.09 -43.67
CA ALA A 100 -19.10 1.20 -43.08
C ALA A 100 -20.02 0.89 -41.89
N SER A 101 -20.47 1.97 -41.22
CA SER A 101 -21.49 2.12 -40.16
C SER A 101 -22.88 1.53 -40.50
N PRO A 102 -23.84 1.40 -39.56
CA PRO A 102 -24.72 2.53 -39.18
C PRO A 102 -25.33 2.54 -37.75
N ARG A 103 -26.02 3.66 -37.45
CA ARG A 103 -26.83 4.06 -36.27
C ARG A 103 -27.91 3.06 -35.83
N ARG A 104 -28.31 3.13 -34.54
CA ARG A 104 -29.73 2.98 -34.13
C ARG A 104 -30.09 3.77 -32.85
N ALA A 105 -31.31 4.30 -32.85
CA ALA A 105 -31.90 5.23 -31.89
C ALA A 105 -32.61 4.56 -30.69
N THR A 106 -32.97 5.43 -29.73
CA THR A 106 -33.72 5.30 -28.46
C THR A 106 -35.08 4.59 -28.52
N PRO A 107 -35.66 4.19 -27.36
CA PRO A 107 -36.76 4.98 -26.79
C PRO A 107 -36.83 5.05 -25.24
N SER A 108 -37.71 5.95 -24.78
CA SER A 108 -37.96 6.47 -23.43
C SER A 108 -39.09 5.75 -22.65
N SER A 109 -39.17 6.08 -21.34
CA SER A 109 -40.35 6.14 -20.44
C SER A 109 -40.73 4.87 -19.64
N PRO A 110 -41.49 4.94 -18.49
CA PRO A 110 -42.17 6.10 -17.89
C PRO A 110 -41.97 6.32 -16.36
N SER A 111 -42.39 7.52 -15.93
CA SER A 111 -42.63 7.96 -14.57
C SER A 111 -43.84 7.26 -13.93
N GLY A 112 -43.73 6.89 -12.65
CA GLY A 112 -44.84 6.37 -11.84
C GLY A 112 -44.82 6.97 -10.42
N HIS A 113 -45.88 7.69 -10.09
CA HIS A 113 -46.17 8.24 -8.77
C HIS A 113 -46.61 7.14 -7.79
N ALA A 114 -46.18 7.22 -6.53
CA ALA A 114 -46.94 6.72 -5.39
C ALA A 114 -46.55 7.47 -4.10
N SER A 115 -47.43 8.39 -3.71
CA SER A 115 -47.49 8.98 -2.38
C SER A 115 -48.00 7.96 -1.38
N GLY A 116 -47.36 7.86 -0.21
CA GLY A 116 -47.83 6.99 0.87
C GLY A 116 -46.95 7.10 2.11
N ALA A 117 -47.18 8.14 2.92
CA ALA A 117 -46.65 8.21 4.27
C ALA A 117 -47.47 7.32 5.21
N PRO A 118 -46.81 6.55 6.09
CA PRO A 118 -47.27 6.53 7.46
C PRO A 118 -46.14 6.89 8.44
N SER A 119 -46.47 7.83 9.32
CA SER A 119 -45.71 8.20 10.51
C SER A 119 -45.36 6.95 11.31
N ARG A 120 -44.07 6.61 11.35
CA ARG A 120 -43.52 5.64 12.29
C ARG A 120 -42.73 6.38 13.36
N THR A 121 -43.22 6.26 14.58
CA THR A 121 -42.59 6.64 15.83
C THR A 121 -41.14 6.14 15.86
N SER A 122 -40.19 7.05 15.66
CA SER A 122 -38.76 6.83 15.70
C SER A 122 -38.34 6.47 17.12
N HIS A 123 -38.31 5.17 17.40
CA HIS A 123 -37.48 4.66 18.49
C HIS A 123 -36.03 4.87 18.06
N PRO A 124 -35.14 5.40 18.92
CA PRO A 124 -33.71 5.40 18.63
C PRO A 124 -33.28 3.94 18.55
N ARG A 125 -33.26 3.41 17.33
CA ARG A 125 -32.73 2.10 17.04
C ARG A 125 -31.23 2.30 17.14
N THR A 126 -30.69 2.04 18.32
CA THR A 126 -29.27 1.79 18.57
C THR A 126 -28.92 0.63 17.65
N SER A 127 -28.60 0.96 16.40
CA SER A 127 -28.14 0.02 15.41
C SER A 127 -26.74 -0.28 15.87
N GLY A 128 -26.61 -1.28 16.73
CA GLY A 128 -25.32 -1.84 17.07
C GLY A 128 -24.66 -2.18 15.76
N THR A 129 -23.69 -1.37 15.36
CA THR A 129 -22.87 -1.62 14.19
C THR A 129 -22.15 -2.91 14.52
N ALA A 130 -22.67 -4.03 14.00
CA ALA A 130 -22.02 -5.31 14.13
C ALA A 130 -20.61 -5.12 13.56
N SER A 131 -19.60 -5.24 14.42
CA SER A 131 -18.22 -5.24 13.94
C SER A 131 -18.10 -6.38 12.93
N PRO A 132 -17.60 -6.12 11.72
CA PRO A 132 -17.38 -7.19 10.75
C PRO A 132 -16.50 -8.24 11.41
N SER A 133 -16.96 -9.50 11.37
CA SER A 133 -16.20 -10.61 11.92
C SER A 133 -14.94 -10.79 11.08
N SER A 134 -13.77 -10.73 11.71
CA SER A 134 -12.50 -11.04 11.04
C SER A 134 -12.53 -12.50 10.56
N GLY A 135 -12.27 -12.72 9.27
CA GLY A 135 -12.08 -14.05 8.69
C GLY A 135 -10.76 -14.68 9.16
N ALA A 136 -10.61 -15.99 8.97
CA ALA A 136 -9.39 -16.72 9.32
C ALA A 136 -8.15 -16.25 8.53
N GLY A 137 -8.35 -15.61 7.37
CA GLY A 137 -7.30 -15.02 6.53
C GLY A 137 -6.96 -13.57 6.86
N ASP A 138 -7.61 -12.96 7.85
CA ASP A 138 -7.44 -11.53 8.14
C ASP A 138 -6.30 -11.29 9.14
N ILE A 139 -5.57 -10.18 8.97
CA ILE A 139 -4.62 -9.68 9.97
C ILE A 139 -5.22 -8.45 10.65
N VAL A 140 -5.41 -8.52 11.98
CA VAL A 140 -6.02 -7.45 12.78
C VAL A 140 -4.99 -6.83 13.72
N VAL A 141 -4.81 -5.51 13.63
CA VAL A 141 -3.91 -4.74 14.50
C VAL A 141 -4.61 -3.51 15.04
N GLY A 142 -5.21 -3.64 16.23
CA GLY A 142 -6.00 -2.56 16.83
C GLY A 142 -7.24 -2.26 15.96
N PRO A 143 -7.47 -0.99 15.56
CA PRO A 143 -8.62 -0.62 14.72
C PRO A 143 -8.41 -0.92 13.23
N LEU A 144 -7.25 -1.42 12.81
CA LEU A 144 -6.96 -1.77 11.42
C LEU A 144 -7.12 -3.27 11.21
N THR A 145 -7.81 -3.64 10.13
CA THR A 145 -7.90 -5.01 9.61
C THR A 145 -7.44 -5.03 8.16
N TRP A 146 -6.54 -5.94 7.82
CA TRP A 146 -6.23 -6.27 6.43
C TRP A 146 -6.90 -7.58 6.05
N HIS A 147 -7.81 -7.51 5.08
CA HIS A 147 -8.56 -8.69 4.67
C HIS A 147 -7.74 -9.63 3.79
N GLY A 148 -7.78 -10.93 4.10
CA GLY A 148 -7.11 -12.00 3.33
C GLY A 148 -5.58 -11.95 3.35
N LEU A 149 -4.96 -11.08 4.15
CA LEU A 149 -3.52 -10.85 4.12
C LEU A 149 -2.71 -12.04 4.68
N ALA A 150 -3.29 -12.84 5.57
CA ALA A 150 -2.64 -14.03 6.11
C ALA A 150 -2.51 -15.15 5.06
N ASP A 151 -3.40 -15.18 4.05
CA ASP A 151 -3.43 -16.20 3.00
C ASP A 151 -2.19 -16.10 2.07
N LEU A 152 -1.56 -14.92 2.00
CA LEU A 152 -0.31 -14.70 1.25
C LEU A 152 0.84 -15.57 1.74
N THR A 153 0.80 -16.08 2.97
CA THR A 153 1.87 -16.92 3.54
C THR A 153 2.12 -18.20 2.73
N GLY A 154 1.05 -18.78 2.15
CA GLY A 154 1.10 -20.07 1.45
C GLY A 154 0.32 -20.13 0.14
N GLY A 155 -0.25 -19.02 -0.32
CA GLY A 155 -0.99 -18.94 -1.58
C GLY A 155 -0.09 -18.92 -2.83
N ASP A 156 -0.72 -18.67 -3.98
CA ASP A 156 -0.03 -18.41 -5.25
C ASP A 156 0.11 -16.90 -5.48
N GLN A 157 1.32 -16.42 -5.82
CA GLN A 157 1.56 -14.98 -6.05
C GLN A 157 0.63 -14.41 -7.14
N HIS A 158 0.35 -15.19 -8.18
CA HIS A 158 -0.45 -14.74 -9.33
C HIS A 158 -1.94 -14.57 -9.02
N ASP A 159 -2.44 -15.24 -7.97
CA ASP A 159 -3.84 -15.09 -7.53
C ASP A 159 -4.07 -13.82 -6.72
N HIS A 160 -3.00 -13.23 -6.17
CA HIS A 160 -3.08 -12.14 -5.20
C HIS A 160 -2.40 -10.84 -5.65
N GLY A 161 -1.59 -10.87 -6.70
CA GLY A 161 -0.83 -9.72 -7.15
C GLY A 161 -0.60 -9.67 -8.66
N ILE A 162 -0.05 -8.54 -9.09
CA ILE A 162 0.40 -8.31 -10.46
C ILE A 162 1.89 -8.03 -10.41
N GLU A 163 2.67 -8.73 -11.23
CA GLU A 163 4.09 -8.46 -11.41
C GLU A 163 4.28 -7.38 -12.49
N ASN A 164 4.86 -6.24 -12.12
CA ASN A 164 5.33 -5.20 -13.05
C ASN A 164 6.33 -4.27 -12.36
N GLY A 165 6.98 -3.38 -13.11
CA GLY A 165 7.82 -2.32 -12.51
C GLY A 165 9.03 -2.80 -11.69
N GLY A 166 9.46 -4.06 -11.83
CA GLY A 166 10.55 -4.64 -11.05
C GLY A 166 10.13 -5.25 -9.71
N GLY A 167 8.83 -5.48 -9.49
CA GLY A 167 8.33 -6.16 -8.32
C GLY A 167 6.89 -6.64 -8.46
N TRP A 168 6.31 -6.96 -7.31
CA TRP A 168 4.96 -7.48 -7.18
C TRP A 168 4.08 -6.50 -6.42
N HIS A 169 2.87 -6.31 -6.93
CA HIS A 169 1.86 -5.41 -6.37
C HIS A 169 0.71 -6.25 -5.83
N TYR A 170 0.75 -6.55 -4.54
CA TYR A 170 -0.26 -7.38 -3.86
C TYR A 170 -1.42 -6.52 -3.40
N ARG A 171 -2.60 -6.76 -3.98
CA ARG A 171 -3.77 -5.94 -3.67
C ARG A 171 -4.23 -6.24 -2.25
N VAL A 172 -4.46 -5.18 -1.49
CA VAL A 172 -4.90 -5.29 -0.11
C VAL A 172 -6.06 -4.35 0.14
N ASP A 173 -7.01 -4.87 0.89
CA ASP A 173 -8.14 -4.14 1.42
C ASP A 173 -7.93 -3.87 2.91
N SER A 174 -7.69 -2.61 3.22
CA SER A 174 -7.46 -2.14 4.59
C SER A 174 -8.74 -1.54 5.13
N LEU A 175 -9.35 -2.20 6.10
CA LEU A 175 -10.52 -1.69 6.82
C LEU A 175 -10.07 -1.02 8.12
N VAL A 176 -10.41 0.25 8.29
CA VAL A 176 -10.12 1.01 9.51
C VAL A 176 -11.43 1.35 10.21
N GLN A 177 -11.50 1.08 11.52
CA GLN A 177 -12.69 1.38 12.33
C GLN A 177 -12.97 2.89 12.38
N PRO A 178 -14.24 3.30 12.59
CA PRO A 178 -14.63 4.70 12.63
C PRO A 178 -13.79 5.52 13.63
N ASP A 179 -13.67 6.82 13.37
CA ASP A 179 -12.98 7.79 14.24
C ASP A 179 -11.49 7.47 14.52
N SER A 180 -10.88 6.59 13.73
CA SER A 180 -9.50 6.15 13.93
C SER A 180 -8.54 6.76 12.91
N VAL A 181 -7.35 7.13 13.39
CA VAL A 181 -6.21 7.50 12.55
C VAL A 181 -5.13 6.46 12.75
N VAL A 182 -4.70 5.80 11.67
CA VAL A 182 -3.73 4.71 11.73
C VAL A 182 -2.58 4.98 10.78
N THR A 183 -1.36 5.08 11.31
CA THR A 183 -0.13 5.10 10.51
C THR A 183 0.39 3.68 10.36
N VAL A 184 0.65 3.26 9.12
CA VAL A 184 1.32 2.01 8.77
C VAL A 184 2.67 2.35 8.18
N THR A 185 3.71 1.72 8.70
CA THR A 185 5.10 1.98 8.31
C THR A 185 5.81 0.66 8.01
N VAL A 186 6.50 0.60 6.87
CA VAL A 186 7.41 -0.51 6.55
C VAL A 186 8.62 -0.43 7.47
N GLY A 187 8.99 -1.56 8.07
CA GLY A 187 10.14 -1.70 8.94
C GLY A 187 11.44 -1.31 8.24
N ALA A 188 12.37 -0.69 8.97
CA ALA A 188 13.53 -0.03 8.39
C ALA A 188 14.38 -0.94 7.47
N THR A 189 14.47 -2.23 7.79
CA THR A 189 15.25 -3.22 7.03
C THR A 189 14.70 -3.48 5.63
N GLU A 190 13.38 -3.32 5.43
CA GLU A 190 12.70 -3.68 4.18
C GLU A 190 12.28 -2.46 3.34
N ARG A 191 12.48 -1.22 3.79
CA ARG A 191 12.05 -0.01 3.05
C ARG A 191 12.67 0.15 1.67
N ALA A 192 13.82 -0.48 1.42
CA ALA A 192 14.45 -0.48 0.10
C ALA A 192 13.82 -1.49 -0.88
N ARG A 193 13.01 -2.43 -0.38
CA ARG A 193 12.40 -3.52 -1.16
C ARG A 193 10.88 -3.51 -1.10
N ALA A 194 10.29 -2.98 -0.04
CA ALA A 194 8.85 -2.99 0.17
C ALA A 194 8.28 -1.58 0.38
N GLY A 195 7.05 -1.38 -0.06
CA GLY A 195 6.34 -0.11 0.08
C GLY A 195 4.83 -0.26 0.02
N LEU A 196 4.15 0.85 0.29
CA LEU A 196 2.71 0.97 0.41
C LEU A 196 2.19 1.88 -0.70
N GLU A 197 1.21 1.39 -1.45
CA GLU A 197 0.59 2.05 -2.59
C GLU A 197 -0.89 2.31 -2.29
N PHE A 198 -1.18 3.44 -1.64
CA PHE A 198 -2.54 3.87 -1.29
C PHE A 198 -2.76 5.33 -1.73
N GLY A 199 -4.01 5.67 -2.06
CA GLY A 199 -4.43 7.05 -2.39
C GLY A 199 -4.59 7.39 -3.88
N GLY A 200 -5.34 6.57 -4.63
CA GLY A 200 -6.01 6.99 -5.88
C GLY A 200 -5.19 7.04 -7.17
N GLU A 201 -3.88 7.23 -7.11
CA GLU A 201 -2.99 7.07 -8.26
C GLU A 201 -1.91 6.07 -7.88
N TYR A 202 -1.64 5.08 -8.75
CA TYR A 202 -0.51 4.14 -8.62
C TYR A 202 0.81 4.92 -8.71
N GLY A 203 1.13 5.67 -7.66
CA GLY A 203 2.37 6.41 -7.50
C GLY A 203 3.46 5.50 -6.94
N ALA A 204 4.67 6.03 -6.86
CA ALA A 204 5.80 5.29 -6.29
C ALA A 204 5.45 4.74 -4.90
N PRO A 205 5.81 3.47 -4.60
CA PRO A 205 5.63 2.88 -3.29
C PRO A 205 6.20 3.78 -2.19
N THR A 206 5.43 3.99 -1.13
CA THR A 206 5.86 4.80 0.00
C THR A 206 6.16 3.95 1.23
N PRO A 207 7.19 4.25 2.01
CA PRO A 207 7.48 3.46 3.21
C PRO A 207 6.49 3.70 4.35
N ALA A 208 5.65 4.74 4.31
CA ALA A 208 4.64 4.99 5.33
C ALA A 208 3.38 5.70 4.79
N VAL A 209 2.22 5.27 5.26
CA VAL A 209 0.90 5.87 4.97
C VAL A 209 0.14 6.10 6.27
N THR A 210 -0.71 7.12 6.32
CA THR A 210 -1.65 7.35 7.42
C THR A 210 -3.07 7.35 6.91
N PHE A 211 -3.85 6.37 7.35
CA PHE A 211 -5.28 6.27 7.08
C PHE A 211 -6.08 7.14 8.02
N HIS A 212 -7.04 7.88 7.48
CA HIS A 212 -8.01 8.65 8.25
C HIS A 212 -9.40 8.09 8.00
N ALA A 213 -9.90 7.26 8.92
CA ALA A 213 -11.25 6.70 8.79
C ALA A 213 -12.32 7.79 8.96
N CYS A 214 -13.47 7.58 8.33
CA CYS A 214 -14.64 8.41 8.52
C CYS A 214 -15.19 8.26 9.95
N PRO A 215 -15.85 9.29 10.48
CA PRO A 215 -16.48 9.23 11.80
C PRO A 215 -17.77 8.38 11.80
N ASP A 216 -18.45 8.26 10.66
CA ASP A 216 -19.78 7.65 10.57
C ASP A 216 -19.76 6.15 10.24
N GLY A 217 -18.60 5.57 9.95
CA GLY A 217 -18.49 4.17 9.57
C GLY A 217 -17.06 3.69 9.39
N ALA A 218 -16.90 2.37 9.40
CA ALA A 218 -15.63 1.76 9.03
C ALA A 218 -15.32 2.08 7.56
N THR A 219 -14.08 2.49 7.32
CA THR A 219 -13.62 2.94 6.00
C THR A 219 -12.71 1.90 5.39
N SER A 220 -13.03 1.47 4.17
CA SER A 220 -12.19 0.58 3.39
C SER A 220 -11.29 1.40 2.47
N PHE A 221 -9.99 1.14 2.55
CA PHE A 221 -8.97 1.69 1.69
C PHE A 221 -8.41 0.58 0.81
N LEU A 222 -8.61 0.71 -0.50
CA LEU A 222 -8.05 -0.21 -1.49
C LEU A 222 -6.69 0.31 -1.93
N GLY A 223 -5.70 -0.57 -1.90
CA GLY A 223 -4.35 -0.26 -2.34
C GLY A 223 -3.55 -1.53 -2.58
N ALA A 224 -2.23 -1.41 -2.52
CA ALA A 224 -1.33 -2.55 -2.62
C ALA A 224 -0.13 -2.44 -1.69
N PHE A 225 0.44 -3.60 -1.36
CA PHE A 225 1.83 -3.69 -0.93
C PHE A 225 2.68 -3.98 -2.16
N PHE A 226 3.71 -3.18 -2.34
CA PHE A 226 4.77 -3.44 -3.31
C PHE A 226 5.89 -4.25 -2.66
N VAL A 227 6.37 -5.28 -3.34
CA VAL A 227 7.58 -6.03 -2.96
C VAL A 227 8.46 -6.23 -4.19
N ALA A 228 9.64 -5.62 -4.17
CA ALA A 228 10.62 -5.67 -5.26
C ALA A 228 11.19 -7.08 -5.48
N GLY A 229 11.64 -7.34 -6.71
CA GLY A 229 12.25 -8.62 -7.09
C GLY A 229 11.20 -9.68 -7.37
N ASP A 230 11.39 -10.88 -6.84
CA ASP A 230 10.51 -12.04 -7.06
C ASP A 230 9.21 -12.02 -6.26
N GLY A 231 8.98 -10.93 -5.50
CA GLY A 231 7.78 -10.70 -4.72
C GLY A 231 7.75 -11.42 -3.38
N ARG A 232 8.80 -12.18 -3.03
CA ARG A 232 8.83 -13.00 -1.82
C ARG A 232 9.62 -12.31 -0.72
N ALA A 233 8.97 -12.05 0.41
CA ALA A 233 9.61 -11.39 1.54
C ALA A 233 8.89 -11.63 2.87
N CYS A 234 9.65 -11.48 3.95
CA CYS A 234 9.08 -11.22 5.27
C CYS A 234 9.19 -9.72 5.52
N VAL A 235 8.06 -9.02 5.50
CA VAL A 235 8.05 -7.56 5.63
C VAL A 235 7.60 -7.19 7.03
N PRO A 236 8.50 -6.67 7.88
CA PRO A 236 8.11 -6.13 9.17
C PRO A 236 7.32 -4.84 8.95
N ILE A 237 6.22 -4.68 9.67
CA ILE A 237 5.32 -3.53 9.63
C ILE A 237 5.09 -3.03 11.05
N ASP A 238 5.19 -1.72 11.20
CA ASP A 238 4.82 -1.02 12.42
C ASP A 238 3.48 -0.32 12.20
N VAL A 239 2.50 -0.63 13.05
CA VAL A 239 1.17 -0.01 13.04
C VAL A 239 1.01 0.86 14.27
N ARG A 240 0.72 2.14 14.07
CA ARG A 240 0.52 3.11 15.14
C ARG A 240 -0.87 3.72 15.06
N VAL A 241 -1.58 3.76 16.18
CA VAL A 241 -2.91 4.36 16.29
C VAL A 241 -2.77 5.74 16.94
N GLY A 242 -3.13 6.79 16.22
CA GLY A 242 -2.92 8.18 16.64
C GLY A 242 -1.46 8.42 17.07
N ASN A 243 -1.29 8.89 18.31
CA ASN A 243 0.02 9.13 18.94
C ASN A 243 0.45 8.00 19.89
N GLY A 244 -0.23 6.85 19.85
CA GLY A 244 0.08 5.71 20.71
C GLY A 244 1.40 5.01 20.34
N PRO A 245 1.80 3.97 21.11
CA PRO A 245 2.94 3.13 20.77
C PRO A 245 2.67 2.36 19.47
N ALA A 246 3.72 2.12 18.70
CA ALA A 246 3.66 1.26 17.53
C ALA A 246 3.53 -0.22 17.94
N ARG A 247 2.72 -0.96 17.19
CA ARG A 247 2.59 -2.42 17.29
C ARG A 247 3.30 -3.03 16.09
N HIS A 248 4.22 -3.94 16.38
CA HIS A 248 5.00 -4.63 15.37
C HIS A 248 4.29 -5.90 14.91
N VAL A 249 4.22 -6.11 13.60
CA VAL A 249 3.78 -7.37 12.97
C VAL A 249 4.66 -7.67 11.77
N VAL A 250 4.81 -8.94 11.40
CA VAL A 250 5.54 -9.34 10.20
C VAL A 250 4.57 -10.00 9.24
N ILE A 251 4.49 -9.49 8.01
CA ILE A 251 3.67 -10.06 6.94
C ILE A 251 4.57 -10.97 6.09
N SER A 252 4.10 -12.19 5.84
CA SER A 252 4.73 -13.10 4.88
C SER A 252 4.12 -12.92 3.50
N PHE A 253 4.90 -12.39 2.58
CA PHE A 253 4.56 -12.40 1.16
C PHE A 253 5.18 -13.66 0.55
N PHE A 254 4.42 -14.76 0.56
CA PHE A 254 4.76 -16.02 -0.11
C PHE A 254 6.12 -16.61 0.28
N ASN A 255 6.62 -16.25 1.47
CA ASN A 255 7.92 -16.68 1.97
C ASN A 255 7.79 -17.77 3.05
N GLY A 256 6.59 -18.35 3.20
CA GLY A 256 6.30 -19.30 4.27
C GLY A 256 6.38 -18.64 5.65
N ARG A 257 6.94 -19.34 6.65
CA ARG A 257 6.98 -18.82 8.02
C ARG A 257 8.06 -17.73 8.16
N CYS A 258 7.63 -16.55 8.62
CA CYS A 258 8.52 -15.46 8.96
C CYS A 258 8.95 -15.50 10.44
N PRO A 259 10.15 -15.00 10.77
CA PRO A 259 10.54 -14.77 12.15
C PRO A 259 9.62 -13.72 12.79
N ALA A 260 9.22 -13.98 14.03
CA ALA A 260 8.41 -13.08 14.85
C ALA A 260 9.28 -12.25 15.80
#